data_AF-S6UB03-F1
#
_entry.id   AF-S6UB03-F1
#
_cell.length_a   1.000
_cell.length_b   1.000
_cell.length_c   1.000
_cell.angle_alpha   90.00
_cell.angle_beta   90.00
_cell.angle_gamma   90.00
#
_symmetry.space_group_name_H-M   'P 1'
#
loop_
_entity.id
_entity.type
_entity.pdbx_description
1 polymer ?
#
loop_
_entity_poly.entity_id
_entity_poly.type
_entity_poly.pdbx_seq_one_letter_code
_entity_poly.pdbx_strand_id
1 'polypeptide(L)'
;MNIIIPAVIPPHVSVDVHMKLTNDRWKQDPAIGAFMSWFYQKVRGHGPWDYKQQNSKWENFGNFHYGAVGRAGQLPEQILLRAAGFAQKEAESQDPEIDWGHWFWRAPYGDDPKDQTWIERGIRYAELKGY
;
A
#
# COMPACT_ATOMS: atom_id res chain seq x y z
N MET A 1 19.51 -6.84 -7.84
CA MET A 1 18.70 -7.42 -6.74
C MET A 1 17.35 -7.76 -7.34
N ASN A 2 16.95 -9.04 -7.35
CA ASN A 2 15.66 -9.43 -7.94
C ASN A 2 14.55 -9.12 -6.95
N ILE A 3 13.64 -8.21 -7.30
CA ILE A 3 12.43 -7.97 -6.50
C ILE A 3 11.49 -9.15 -6.69
N ILE A 4 11.02 -9.72 -5.58
CA ILE A 4 9.97 -10.73 -5.59
C ILE A 4 8.63 -10.00 -5.78
N ILE A 5 7.92 -10.33 -6.85
CA ILE A 5 6.57 -9.85 -7.12
C ILE A 5 5.53 -10.88 -6.63
N PRO A 6 4.30 -10.45 -6.29
CA PRO A 6 3.23 -11.36 -5.89
C PRO A 6 2.91 -12.40 -6.98
N ALA A 7 2.80 -13.68 -6.58
CA ALA A 7 2.53 -14.78 -7.52
C ALA A 7 1.08 -14.80 -8.02
N VAL A 8 0.14 -14.30 -7.22
CA VAL A 8 -1.29 -14.22 -7.55
C VAL A 8 -1.64 -12.75 -7.76
N ILE A 9 -1.95 -12.39 -9.00
CA ILE A 9 -2.29 -11.02 -9.40
C ILE A 9 -3.71 -10.98 -9.98
N PRO A 10 -4.48 -9.90 -9.75
CA PRO A 10 -5.77 -9.71 -10.42
C PRO A 10 -5.59 -9.64 -11.93
N PRO A 11 -6.51 -10.25 -12.73
CA PRO A 11 -6.45 -10.13 -14.17
C PRO A 11 -6.65 -8.67 -14.59
N HIS A 12 -5.97 -8.26 -15.66
CA HIS A 12 -6.07 -6.92 -16.26
C HIS A 12 -5.62 -5.74 -15.37
N VAL A 13 -4.97 -5.99 -14.23
CA VAL A 13 -4.39 -4.94 -13.39
C VAL A 13 -2.88 -4.85 -13.65
N SER A 14 -2.40 -3.63 -13.90
CA SER A 14 -0.97 -3.34 -14.06
C SER A 14 -0.49 -2.35 -12.99
N VAL A 15 0.46 -2.79 -12.17
CA VAL A 15 1.10 -1.93 -11.15
C VAL A 15 1.79 -0.75 -11.81
N ASP A 16 2.48 -0.97 -12.93
CA ASP A 16 3.21 0.08 -13.68
C ASP A 16 2.26 1.17 -14.20
N VAL A 17 1.08 0.78 -14.70
CA VAL A 17 0.06 1.73 -15.15
C VAL A 17 -0.48 2.55 -13.97
N HIS A 18 -0.75 1.91 -12.83
CA HIS A 18 -1.25 2.62 -11.65
C HIS A 18 -0.17 3.50 -10.99
N MET A 19 1.10 3.11 -11.01
CA MET A 19 2.22 3.97 -10.57
C MET A 19 2.32 5.22 -11.46
N LYS A 20 2.25 5.05 -12.79
CA LYS A 20 2.23 6.18 -13.71
C LYS A 20 1.04 7.11 -13.45
N LEU A 21 -0.17 6.57 -13.31
CA LEU A 21 -1.37 7.33 -12.98
C LEU A 21 -1.19 8.14 -11.68
N THR A 22 -0.61 7.52 -10.66
CA THR A 22 -0.43 8.15 -9.35
C THR A 22 0.63 9.26 -9.39
N ASN A 23 1.74 9.05 -10.10
CA ASN A 23 2.75 10.08 -10.32
C ASN A 23 2.21 11.25 -11.17
N ASP A 24 1.44 10.97 -12.21
CA ASP A 24 0.81 12.01 -13.04
C ASP A 24 -0.18 12.84 -12.21
N ARG A 25 -0.93 12.19 -11.30
CA ARG A 25 -1.83 12.86 -10.36
C ARG A 25 -1.05 13.78 -9.40
N TRP A 26 0.06 13.31 -8.84
CA TRP A 26 0.94 14.12 -8.00
C TRP A 26 1.49 15.34 -8.74
N LYS A 27 1.96 15.17 -9.98
CA LYS A 27 2.51 16.26 -10.81
C LYS A 27 1.46 17.31 -11.20
N GLN A 28 0.21 16.89 -11.41
CA GLN A 28 -0.87 17.79 -11.79
C GLN A 28 -1.30 18.70 -10.63
N ASP A 29 -1.34 18.15 -9.41
CA ASP A 29 -1.76 18.87 -8.21
C ASP A 29 -0.92 18.39 -7.01
N PRO A 30 0.29 18.97 -6.82
CA PRO A 30 1.22 18.54 -5.78
C PRO A 30 0.80 19.02 -4.38
N ALA A 31 -0.40 19.58 -4.23
CA ALA A 31 -0.95 19.89 -2.92
C ALA A 31 -1.14 18.59 -2.14
N ILE A 32 -0.30 18.39 -1.10
CA ILE A 32 -0.24 17.13 -0.36
C ILE A 32 -1.60 16.68 0.19
N GLY A 33 -2.44 17.62 0.64
CA GLY A 33 -3.79 17.31 1.11
C GLY A 33 -4.73 16.80 0.02
N ALA A 34 -4.70 17.40 -1.18
CA ALA A 34 -5.53 16.98 -2.31
C ALA A 34 -5.09 15.61 -2.83
N PHE A 35 -3.77 15.38 -2.92
CA PHE A 35 -3.22 14.08 -3.28
C PHE A 35 -3.58 13.00 -2.26
N MET A 36 -3.36 13.25 -0.96
CA MET A 36 -3.66 12.29 0.11
C MET A 36 -5.15 11.94 0.16
N SER A 37 -6.03 12.94 -0.02
CA SER A 37 -7.48 12.70 -0.10
C SER A 37 -7.84 11.80 -1.29
N TRP A 38 -7.30 12.08 -2.48
CA TRP A 38 -7.51 11.24 -3.65
C TRP A 38 -6.96 9.82 -3.46
N PHE A 39 -5.74 9.69 -2.93
CA PHE A 39 -5.07 8.41 -2.70
C PHE A 39 -5.85 7.56 -1.70
N TYR A 40 -6.26 8.16 -0.58
CA TYR A 40 -7.11 7.51 0.42
C TYR A 40 -8.39 6.95 -0.20
N GLN A 41 -9.07 7.72 -1.06
CA GLN A 41 -10.29 7.25 -1.73
C GLN A 41 -10.05 6.06 -2.67
N LYS A 42 -8.82 5.85 -3.15
CA LYS A 42 -8.46 4.68 -3.94
C LYS A 42 -8.23 3.44 -3.09
N VAL A 43 -7.52 3.59 -1.97
CA VAL A 43 -6.95 2.47 -1.19
C VAL A 43 -7.74 2.08 0.06
N ARG A 44 -8.68 2.93 0.52
CA ARG A 44 -9.52 2.63 1.69
C ARG A 44 -10.32 1.34 1.51
N GLY A 45 -10.84 0.81 2.62
CA GLY A 45 -11.78 -0.32 2.61
C GLY A 45 -12.94 -0.08 1.63
N HIS A 46 -13.23 -1.10 0.82
CA HIS A 46 -14.18 -1.07 -0.30
C HIS A 46 -13.87 -0.04 -1.40
N GLY A 47 -12.64 0.48 -1.42
CA GLY A 47 -12.14 1.37 -2.47
C GLY A 47 -11.82 0.60 -3.76
N PRO A 48 -11.60 1.31 -4.88
CA PRO A 48 -11.26 0.70 -6.16
C PRO A 48 -9.99 -0.17 -6.16
N TRP A 49 -9.06 0.09 -5.24
CA TRP A 49 -7.81 -0.67 -5.09
C TRP A 49 -7.80 -1.56 -3.85
N ASP A 50 -8.96 -1.79 -3.24
CA ASP A 50 -9.12 -2.81 -2.21
C ASP A 50 -9.24 -4.20 -2.88
N TYR A 51 -8.08 -4.75 -3.24
CA TYR A 51 -8.01 -6.05 -3.92
C TYR A 51 -8.34 -7.22 -2.99
N LYS A 52 -8.07 -7.10 -1.68
CA LYS A 52 -8.35 -8.12 -0.68
C LYS A 52 -9.86 -8.38 -0.59
N GLN A 53 -10.69 -7.34 -0.62
CA GLN A 53 -12.14 -7.50 -0.60
C GLN A 53 -12.72 -8.05 -1.91
N GLN A 54 -12.02 -7.90 -3.04
CA GLN A 54 -12.42 -8.52 -4.30
C GLN A 54 -12.10 -10.02 -4.32
N ASN A 55 -10.93 -10.40 -3.78
CA ASN A 55 -10.52 -11.77 -3.60
C ASN A 55 -9.41 -11.84 -2.54
N SER A 56 -9.64 -12.61 -1.46
CA SER A 56 -8.67 -12.73 -0.36
C SER A 56 -7.29 -13.24 -0.82
N LYS A 57 -7.21 -13.98 -1.94
CA LYS A 57 -5.94 -14.42 -2.53
C LYS A 57 -5.08 -13.28 -3.08
N TRP A 58 -5.64 -12.09 -3.24
CA TRP A 58 -4.93 -10.90 -3.74
C TRP A 58 -4.42 -9.98 -2.63
N GLU A 59 -4.48 -10.39 -1.36
CA GLU A 59 -3.94 -9.60 -0.23
C GLU A 59 -2.48 -9.18 -0.45
N ASN A 60 -1.59 -10.14 -0.72
CA ASN A 60 -0.17 -9.85 -1.00
C ASN A 60 0.01 -8.87 -2.17
N PHE A 61 -0.84 -9.01 -3.21
CA PHE A 61 -0.85 -8.10 -4.34
C PHE A 61 -1.33 -6.71 -3.95
N GLY A 62 -2.39 -6.60 -3.14
CA GLY A 62 -2.91 -5.33 -2.64
C GLY A 62 -1.86 -4.57 -1.82
N ASN A 63 -1.17 -5.25 -0.91
CA ASN A 63 -0.10 -4.66 -0.10
C ASN A 63 1.11 -4.22 -0.94
N PHE A 64 1.54 -5.06 -1.88
CA PHE A 64 2.58 -4.68 -2.85
C PHE A 64 2.16 -3.50 -3.73
N HIS A 65 0.93 -3.53 -4.24
CA HIS A 65 0.37 -2.47 -5.09
C HIS A 65 0.32 -1.15 -4.32
N TYR A 66 -0.22 -1.16 -3.09
CA TYR A 66 -0.30 -0.01 -2.20
C TYR A 66 1.06 0.67 -1.98
N GLY A 67 2.09 -0.11 -1.65
CA GLY A 67 3.45 0.40 -1.48
C GLY A 67 4.00 1.02 -2.76
N ALA A 68 3.83 0.34 -3.89
CA ALA A 68 4.32 0.80 -5.19
C ALA A 68 3.64 2.10 -5.65
N VAL A 69 2.31 2.15 -5.61
CA VAL A 69 1.58 3.35 -6.06
C VAL A 69 1.75 4.52 -5.10
N GLY A 70 1.78 4.26 -3.79
CA GLY A 70 2.03 5.29 -2.78
C GLY A 70 3.39 5.95 -2.97
N ARG A 71 4.44 5.14 -3.17
CA ARG A 71 5.79 5.64 -3.44
C ARG A 71 5.85 6.41 -4.76
N ALA A 72 5.20 5.91 -5.81
CA ALA A 72 5.06 6.63 -7.08
C ALA A 72 4.37 8.00 -6.96
N GLY A 73 3.48 8.14 -5.98
CA GLY A 73 2.85 9.39 -5.57
C GLY A 73 3.65 10.26 -4.61
N GLN A 74 4.96 10.01 -4.47
CA GLN A 74 5.87 10.74 -3.59
C GLN A 74 5.56 10.60 -2.08
N LEU A 75 4.76 9.61 -1.68
CA LEU A 75 4.54 9.35 -0.26
C LEU A 75 5.79 8.70 0.37
N PRO A 76 6.23 9.21 1.54
CA PRO A 76 7.33 8.59 2.28
C PRO A 76 6.96 7.17 2.74
N GLU A 77 7.94 6.27 2.75
CA GLU A 77 7.78 4.88 3.24
C GLU A 77 7.12 4.83 4.61
N GLN A 78 7.59 5.63 5.57
CA GLN A 78 7.05 5.68 6.93
C GLN A 78 5.57 6.07 6.99
N ILE A 79 5.08 6.89 6.05
CA ILE A 79 3.66 7.24 5.98
C ILE A 79 2.84 6.03 5.50
N LEU A 80 3.35 5.32 4.49
CA LEU A 80 2.67 4.14 3.94
C LEU A 80 2.59 3.01 4.97
N LEU A 81 3.71 2.68 5.62
CA LEU A 81 3.77 1.59 6.60
C LEU A 81 2.88 1.85 7.83
N ARG A 82 2.86 3.10 8.32
CA ARG A 82 2.01 3.47 9.46
C ARG A 82 0.53 3.56 9.10
N ALA A 83 0.20 4.06 7.90
CA ALA A 83 -1.19 4.11 7.44
C ALA A 83 -1.77 2.69 7.25
N ALA A 84 -0.97 1.72 6.79
CA ALA A 84 -1.38 0.32 6.75
C ALA A 84 -1.66 -0.24 8.16
N GLY A 85 -0.77 0.00 9.12
CA GLY A 85 -1.01 -0.41 10.52
C GLY A 85 -2.21 0.27 11.17
N PHE A 86 -2.51 1.52 10.81
CA PHE A 86 -3.76 2.17 11.22
C PHE A 86 -4.98 1.44 10.61
N ALA A 87 -4.93 1.13 9.31
CA ALA A 87 -6.01 0.42 8.63
C ALA A 87 -6.26 -0.99 9.17
N GLN A 88 -5.20 -1.74 9.53
CA GLN A 88 -5.30 -3.06 10.14
C GLN A 88 -6.07 -3.02 11.47
N LYS A 89 -5.85 -1.98 12.27
CA LYS A 89 -6.59 -1.76 13.52
C LYS A 89 -8.07 -1.46 13.27
N GLU A 90 -8.36 -0.57 12.32
CA GLU A 90 -9.74 -0.18 11.98
C GLU A 90 -10.55 -1.33 11.35
N ALA A 91 -9.86 -2.27 10.69
CA ALA A 91 -10.49 -3.44 10.10
C ALA A 91 -10.84 -4.53 11.13
N GLU A 92 -10.49 -4.35 12.42
CA GLU A 92 -10.65 -5.32 13.52
C GLU A 92 -10.13 -6.74 13.17
N SER A 93 -9.20 -6.82 12.22
CA SER A 93 -8.72 -8.09 11.67
C SER A 93 -7.51 -8.65 12.41
N GLN A 94 -7.11 -8.04 13.52
CA GLN A 94 -6.07 -8.60 14.39
C GLN A 94 -6.66 -9.69 15.27
N ASP A 95 -5.96 -10.81 15.31
CA ASP A 95 -6.15 -11.79 16.37
C ASP A 95 -5.89 -11.11 17.73
N PRO A 96 -6.83 -11.15 18.70
CA PRO A 96 -6.66 -10.54 20.02
C PRO A 96 -5.43 -11.06 20.78
N GLU A 97 -4.92 -12.24 20.44
CA GLU A 97 -3.75 -12.83 21.07
C GLU A 97 -2.41 -12.31 20.49
N ILE A 98 -2.45 -11.55 19.39
CA ILE A 98 -1.24 -11.08 18.69
C ILE A 98 -1.12 -9.56 18.76
N ASP A 99 -0.13 -9.07 19.51
CA ASP A 99 0.22 -7.65 19.58
C ASP A 99 1.32 -7.27 18.58
N TRP A 100 0.92 -6.66 17.47
CA TRP A 100 1.83 -6.06 16.47
C TRP A 100 2.19 -4.60 16.76
N GLY A 101 1.75 -4.06 17.90
CA GLY A 101 1.98 -2.69 18.33
C GLY A 101 0.96 -1.70 17.76
N HIS A 102 1.39 -0.45 17.62
CA HIS A 102 0.53 0.67 17.22
C HIS A 102 1.14 1.46 16.07
N TRP A 103 0.28 2.04 15.24
CA TRP A 103 0.66 2.79 14.04
C TRP A 103 1.59 3.99 14.32
N PHE A 104 1.56 4.55 15.53
CA PHE A 104 2.42 5.65 15.96
C PHE A 104 3.69 5.20 16.71
N TRP A 105 3.94 3.89 16.83
CA TRP A 105 5.08 3.35 17.57
C TRP A 105 6.14 2.71 16.67
N ARG A 106 6.71 1.57 17.09
CA ARG A 106 7.74 0.78 16.38
C ARG A 106 7.12 -0.11 15.31
N ALA A 107 7.91 -0.44 14.28
CA ALA A 107 7.56 -1.45 13.29
C ALA A 107 7.18 -2.77 14.01
N PRO A 108 6.16 -3.51 13.52
CA PRO A 108 5.43 -3.35 12.25
C PRO A 108 4.27 -2.34 12.30
N TYR A 109 4.26 -1.42 13.27
CA TYR A 109 3.28 -0.33 13.37
C TYR A 109 1.84 -0.83 13.57
N GLY A 110 1.64 -2.00 14.18
CA GLY A 110 0.31 -2.60 14.35
C GLY A 110 -0.23 -3.34 13.12
N ASP A 111 0.55 -3.45 12.05
CA ASP A 111 0.20 -4.22 10.86
C ASP A 111 0.77 -5.65 10.90
N ASP A 112 0.23 -6.55 10.09
CA ASP A 112 0.80 -7.89 9.91
C ASP A 112 2.24 -7.76 9.33
N PRO A 113 3.28 -8.35 9.96
CA PRO A 113 4.64 -8.31 9.44
C PRO A 113 4.79 -8.78 7.98
N LYS A 114 3.97 -9.75 7.55
CA LYS A 114 3.92 -10.21 6.16
C LYS A 114 3.45 -9.11 5.23
N ASP A 115 2.43 -8.37 5.64
CA ASP A 115 1.82 -7.30 4.87
C ASP A 115 2.78 -6.11 4.75
N GLN A 116 3.43 -5.71 5.85
CA GLN A 116 4.54 -4.73 5.84
C GLN A 116 5.63 -5.12 4.84
N THR A 117 6.05 -6.38 4.85
CA THR A 117 7.09 -6.86 3.92
C THR A 117 6.64 -6.72 2.45
N TRP A 118 5.36 -6.93 2.15
CA TRP A 118 4.84 -6.72 0.80
C TRP A 118 4.77 -5.24 0.42
N ILE A 119 4.37 -4.37 1.36
CA ILE A 119 4.38 -2.92 1.15
C ILE A 119 5.79 -2.42 0.85
N GLU A 120 6.78 -2.82 1.65
CA GLU A 120 8.20 -2.49 1.45
C GLU A 120 8.71 -2.97 0.08
N ARG A 121 8.34 -4.19 -0.35
CA ARG A 121 8.68 -4.68 -1.69
C ARG A 121 8.06 -3.83 -2.80
N GLY A 122 6.83 -3.38 -2.61
CA GLY A 122 6.14 -2.47 -3.52
C GLY A 122 6.85 -1.11 -3.61
N ILE A 123 7.20 -0.53 -2.47
CA ILE A 123 7.98 0.71 -2.37
C ILE A 123 9.29 0.56 -3.14
N ARG A 124 10.03 -0.51 -2.87
CA ARG A 124 11.30 -0.79 -3.54
C ARG A 124 11.13 -0.99 -5.04
N TYR A 125 10.02 -1.58 -5.46
CA TYR A 125 9.68 -1.73 -6.87
C TYR A 125 9.49 -0.40 -7.59
N ALA A 126 8.78 0.54 -6.96
CA ALA A 126 8.65 1.89 -7.48
C ALA A 126 10.00 2.62 -7.58
N GLU A 127 10.85 2.52 -6.56
CA GLU A 127 12.18 3.14 -6.57
C GLU A 127 13.06 2.61 -7.71
N LEU A 128 13.08 1.29 -7.93
CA LEU A 128 13.83 0.71 -9.05
C LEU A 128 13.32 1.15 -10.43
N LYS A 129 12.05 1.57 -10.50
CA LYS A 129 11.41 2.11 -11.70
C LYS A 129 11.61 3.62 -11.85
N GLY A 130 12.32 4.26 -10.92
CA GLY A 130 12.69 5.68 -10.98
C GLY A 130 11.66 6.63 -10.38
N TYR A 131 10.82 6.15 -9.47
CA TYR A 131 9.87 6.98 -8.72
C TYR A 131 10.40 7.45 -7.36
#